data_AF-A0A6L3CBM9-F1
#
_entry.id   AF-A0A6L3CBM9-F1
#
_cell.length_a   1.000
_cell.length_b   1.000
_cell.length_c   1.000
_cell.angle_alpha   90.00
_cell.angle_beta   90.00
_cell.angle_gamma   90.00
#
_symmetry.space_group_name_H-M   'P 1'
#
loop_
_entity.id
_entity.type
_entity.pdbx_description
1 polymer ?
#
loop_
_entity_poly.entity_id
_entity_poly.type
_entity_poly.pdbx_seq_one_letter_code
_entity_poly.pdbx_strand_id
1 'polypeptide(L)' 'PAELRNMVTSPGGTTAAGLASLENGGFRGIIADAVRAAFERGEDLAGGK' A
#
# COMPACT_ATOMS: atom_id res chain seq x y z
N PRO A 1 5.27 10.40 4.28
CA PRO A 1 4.10 10.10 5.14
C PRO A 1 4.33 9.12 6.33
N ALA A 2 5.56 8.80 6.74
CA ALA A 2 5.78 7.97 7.94
C ALA A 2 5.52 8.72 9.25
N GLU A 3 5.87 10.01 9.30
CA GLU A 3 5.72 10.87 10.48
C GLU A 3 4.25 11.02 10.90
N LEU A 4 3.35 11.36 9.97
CA LEU A 4 1.90 11.43 10.22
C LEU A 4 1.34 10.10 10.75
N ARG A 5 1.81 8.97 10.19
CA ARG A 5 1.38 7.64 10.62
C ARG A 5 1.86 7.33 12.03
N ASN A 6 3.07 7.75 12.39
CA ASN A 6 3.62 7.59 13.73
C ASN A 6 2.85 8.42 14.77
N MET A 7 2.42 9.64 14.42
CA MET A 7 1.64 10.49 15.33
C MET A 7 0.31 9.87 15.80
N VAL A 8 -0.27 8.96 15.02
CA VAL A 8 -1.53 8.26 15.35
C VAL A 8 -1.32 6.79 15.77
N THR A 9 -0.07 6.37 15.95
CA THR A 9 0.28 4.98 16.27
C THR A 9 0.99 4.89 17.61
N SER A 10 0.22 4.69 18.67
CA SER A 10 0.76 4.38 19.99
C SER A 10 1.28 2.93 20.07
N PRO A 11 2.38 2.66 20.78
CA PRO A 11 2.87 1.29 21.01
C PRO A 11 1.78 0.41 21.66
N GLY A 12 1.50 -0.74 21.06
CA GLY A 12 0.47 -1.68 21.54
C GLY A 12 -0.99 -1.22 21.37
N GLY A 13 -1.22 -0.07 20.74
CA GLY A 13 -2.58 0.46 20.50
C GLY A 13 -3.33 -0.23 19.36
N THR A 14 -4.60 0.12 19.20
CA THR A 14 -5.49 -0.42 18.15
C THR A 14 -4.97 -0.11 16.74
N THR A 15 -4.44 1.10 16.50
CA THR A 15 -3.82 1.46 15.22
C THR A 15 -2.60 0.60 14.91
N ALA A 16 -1.76 0.31 15.92
CA ALA A 16 -0.57 -0.53 15.74
C ALA A 16 -0.96 -1.98 15.38
N ALA A 17 -1.99 -2.54 16.02
CA ALA A 17 -2.52 -3.87 15.69
C ALA A 17 -3.10 -3.92 14.27
N GLY A 18 -3.84 -2.88 13.86
CA GLY A 18 -4.35 -2.76 12.49
C GLY A 18 -3.23 -2.69 11.46
N LEU A 19 -2.21 -1.86 11.70
CA LEU A 19 -1.03 -1.77 10.83
C LEU A 19 -0.30 -3.11 10.74
N ALA A 20 -0.10 -3.82 11.85
CA ALA A 20 0.54 -5.14 11.84
C ALA A 20 -0.24 -6.15 10.99
N SER A 21 -1.58 -6.16 11.08
CA SER A 21 -2.43 -7.00 10.23
C SER A 21 -2.26 -6.69 8.75
N LEU A 22 -2.22 -5.39 8.38
CA LEU A 22 -2.00 -4.96 7.00
C LEU A 22 -0.63 -5.38 6.46
N GLU A 23 0.43 -5.24 7.27
CA GLU A 23 1.77 -5.67 6.88
C GLU A 23 1.86 -7.19 6.73
N ASN A 24 1.28 -7.96 7.65
CA ASN A 24 1.20 -9.42 7.56
C ASN A 24 0.42 -9.89 6.32
N GLY A 25 -0.59 -9.12 5.91
CA GLY A 25 -1.33 -9.35 4.67
C GLY A 25 -0.61 -8.90 3.40
N GLY A 26 0.62 -8.39 3.49
CA GLY A 26 1.40 -7.94 2.33
C GLY A 26 0.84 -6.69 1.65
N PHE A 27 0.05 -5.87 2.36
CA PHE A 27 -0.69 -4.75 1.79
C PHE A 27 0.16 -3.80 0.94
N ARG A 28 1.37 -3.47 1.39
CA ARG A 28 2.29 -2.58 0.65
C ARG A 28 2.67 -3.15 -0.72
N GLY A 29 2.93 -4.46 -0.80
CA GLY A 29 3.23 -5.15 -2.06
C GLY A 29 2.03 -5.14 -2.99
N ILE A 30 0.85 -5.47 -2.46
CA ILE A 30 -0.40 -5.49 -3.23
C ILE A 30 -0.69 -4.13 -3.87
N ILE A 31 -0.51 -3.03 -3.13
CA ILE A 31 -0.73 -1.68 -3.69
C ILE A 31 0.30 -1.35 -4.77
N ALA A 32 1.57 -1.69 -4.57
CA ALA A 32 2.61 -1.47 -5.58
C ALA A 32 2.31 -2.26 -6.87
N ASP A 33 1.91 -3.52 -6.75
CA ASP A 33 1.53 -4.37 -7.87
C ASP A 33 0.28 -3.85 -8.58
N ALA A 34 -0.72 -3.39 -7.83
CA ALA A 34 -1.94 -2.81 -8.40
C ALA A 34 -1.64 -1.56 -9.24
N VAL A 35 -0.77 -0.67 -8.75
CA VAL A 35 -0.35 0.52 -9.51
C VAL A 35 0.41 0.14 -10.77
N ARG A 36 1.32 -0.84 -10.68
CA ARG A 36 2.05 -1.35 -11.86
C ARG A 36 1.11 -1.96 -12.89
N ALA A 37 0.19 -2.83 -12.47
CA ALA A 37 -0.79 -3.44 -13.36
C ALA A 37 -1.69 -2.39 -14.03
N ALA A 38 -2.10 -1.35 -13.30
CA ALA A 38 -2.86 -0.25 -13.86
C ALA A 38 -2.05 0.56 -14.89
N PHE A 39 -0.76 0.78 -14.64
CA PHE A 39 0.15 1.42 -15.58
C PHE A 39 0.33 0.60 -16.86
N GLU A 40 0.66 -0.68 -16.75
CA GLU A 40 0.84 -1.60 -17.89
C GLU A 40 -0.43 -1.66 -18.75
N ARG A 41 -1.60 -1.77 -18.10
CA ARG A 41 -2.88 -1.74 -18.81
C ARG A 41 -3.13 -0.41 -19.53
N GLY A 42 -2.69 0.70 -18.94
CA GLY A 42 -2.75 2.02 -19.55
C GLY A 42 -1.91 2.10 -20.84
N GLU A 43 -0.70 1.54 -20.83
CA GLU A 43 0.16 1.49 -22.02
C GLU A 43 -0.47 0.65 -23.14
N ASP A 44 -0.99 -0.54 -22.82
CA ASP A 44 -1.69 -1.40 -23.79
C ASP A 44 -2.87 -0.68 -24.45
N LEU A 45 -3.62 0.11 -23.67
CA LEU A 45 -4.78 0.87 -24.17
C LEU A 45 -4.38 2.10 -24.99
N ALA A 46 -3.22 2.70 -24.70
CA ALA A 46 -2.71 3.87 -25.40
C ALA A 46 -2.04 3.54 -26.75
N GLY A 47 -1.96 2.25 -27.12
CA GLY A 47 -1.22 1.78 -28.29
C GLY A 47 0.29 1.72 -28.06
N GLY A 48 0.72 1.76 -26.79
CA GLY A 48 2.10 1.56 -26.35
C GLY A 48 2.44 0.07 -26.31
N LYS A 49 2.68 -0.48 -27.50
CA LYS A 49 3.06 -1.85 -27.92
C LYS A 49 2.05 -2.46 -28.89
#